data_AF-A0A1W2CSL9-F1
#
_entry.id   AF-A0A1W2CSL9-F1
#
_cell.length_a   1.000
_cell.length_b   1.000
_cell.length_c   1.000
_cell.angle_alpha   90.00
_cell.angle_beta   90.00
_cell.angle_gamma   90.00
#
_symmetry.space_group_name_H-M   'P 1'
#
loop_
_entity.id
_entity.type
_entity.pdbx_description
1 polymer ?
#
loop_
_entity_poly.entity_id
_entity_poly.type
_entity_poly.pdbx_seq_one_letter_code
_entity_poly.pdbx_strand_id
1 'polypeptide(L)'
;MSPTADVVSVRRRDLRQPVPVDARPRGKHADPRYPSPTGIRQVLSFAIDLVVHAGVPGAVAYALDMREPGITNAQFAIIWAAGFVAMSILDRIFVQWATQATIGKAITALRVIRDDTGERPTLGMLVWQWFFGVLGIFAFLS
;
A
#
# COMPACT_ATOMS: atom_id res chain seq x y z
N MET A 1 17.06 -35.85 39.56
CA MET A 1 15.79 -35.82 38.79
C MET A 1 16.06 -35.14 37.46
N SER A 2 16.15 -35.90 36.36
CA SER A 2 16.30 -35.33 35.01
C SER A 2 14.93 -35.12 34.38
N PRO A 3 14.66 -33.99 33.69
CA PRO A 3 13.42 -33.79 32.97
C PRO A 3 13.44 -34.66 31.71
N THR A 4 12.52 -35.62 31.62
CA THR A 4 12.22 -36.35 30.41
C THR A 4 11.55 -35.39 29.42
N ALA A 5 12.31 -34.92 28.43
CA ALA A 5 11.74 -34.19 27.31
C ALA A 5 10.84 -35.15 26.52
N ASP A 6 9.54 -34.90 26.56
CA ASP A 6 8.54 -35.67 25.81
C ASP A 6 8.66 -35.30 24.33
N VAL A 7 9.40 -36.12 23.58
CA VAL A 7 9.59 -35.92 22.14
C VAL A 7 8.32 -36.40 21.46
N VAL A 8 7.39 -35.47 21.23
CA VAL A 8 6.20 -35.72 20.40
C VAL A 8 6.67 -36.08 19.00
N SER A 9 6.61 -37.37 18.66
CA SER A 9 6.98 -37.87 17.35
C SER A 9 5.92 -37.45 16.33
N VAL A 10 6.15 -36.35 15.63
CA VAL A 10 5.28 -35.93 14.53
C VAL A 10 5.50 -36.86 13.34
N ARG A 11 4.45 -37.57 12.92
CA ARG A 11 4.51 -38.53 11.81
C ARG A 11 4.74 -37.74 10.51
N ARG A 12 5.70 -38.13 9.68
CA ARG A 12 5.97 -37.46 8.37
C ARG A 12 4.73 -37.31 7.47
N ARG A 13 3.69 -38.13 7.68
CA ARG A 13 2.42 -38.08 6.95
C ARG A 13 1.58 -36.85 7.34
N ASP A 14 1.71 -36.37 8.57
CA ASP A 14 0.97 -35.22 9.10
C ASP A 14 1.57 -33.90 8.61
N LEU A 15 2.86 -33.89 8.22
CA LEU A 15 3.50 -32.77 7.51
C LEU A 15 2.93 -32.54 6.10
N ARG A 16 2.20 -33.52 5.54
CA ARG A 16 1.57 -33.43 4.21
C ARG A 16 0.08 -33.15 4.28
N GLN A 17 -0.52 -33.03 5.48
CA GLN A 17 -1.86 -32.48 5.53
C GLN A 17 -1.78 -31.03 5.06
N PRO A 18 -2.51 -30.64 4.01
CA PRO A 18 -2.67 -29.23 3.72
C PRO A 18 -3.29 -28.62 4.97
N VAL A 19 -2.53 -27.78 5.66
CA VAL A 19 -3.05 -26.97 6.76
C VAL A 19 -4.30 -26.29 6.18
N PRO A 20 -5.48 -26.45 6.79
CA PRO A 20 -6.69 -25.81 6.29
C PRO A 20 -6.37 -24.33 6.11
N VAL A 21 -6.28 -23.89 4.86
CA VAL A 21 -6.06 -22.48 4.56
C VAL A 21 -7.31 -21.80 5.06
N ASP A 22 -7.20 -21.13 6.22
CA ASP A 22 -8.31 -20.41 6.81
C ASP A 22 -8.87 -19.46 5.75
N ALA A 23 -10.05 -19.81 5.22
CA ALA A 23 -10.67 -19.15 4.07
C ALA A 23 -11.14 -17.72 4.40
N ARG A 24 -10.98 -17.29 5.66
CA ARG A 24 -11.31 -15.95 6.11
C ARG A 24 -10.34 -14.93 5.51
N PRO A 25 -10.85 -13.84 4.89
CA PRO A 25 -10.04 -12.74 4.38
C PRO A 25 -9.03 -12.25 5.42
N ARG A 26 -7.77 -12.13 5.00
CA ARG A 26 -6.65 -11.70 5.84
C ARG A 26 -6.54 -10.19 5.93
N GLY A 27 -6.04 -9.69 7.07
CA GLY A 27 -5.63 -8.29 7.23
C GLY A 27 -6.78 -7.31 7.50
N LYS A 28 -7.97 -7.82 7.86
CA LYS A 28 -9.07 -6.98 8.36
C LYS A 28 -8.73 -6.37 9.72
N HIS A 29 -9.40 -5.27 10.07
CA HIS A 29 -9.11 -4.47 11.28
C HIS A 29 -9.15 -5.27 12.60
N ALA A 30 -9.91 -6.37 12.65
CA ALA A 30 -10.03 -7.26 13.80
C ALA A 30 -9.46 -8.67 13.54
N ASP A 31 -8.55 -8.83 12.58
CA ASP A 31 -7.91 -10.11 12.30
C ASP A 31 -6.97 -10.48 13.46
N PRO A 32 -7.26 -11.54 14.25
CA PRO A 32 -6.44 -11.91 15.40
C PRO A 32 -5.02 -12.34 15.01
N ARG A 33 -4.79 -12.64 13.72
CA ARG A 33 -3.45 -12.91 13.17
C ARG A 33 -2.55 -11.66 13.17
N TYR A 34 -3.13 -10.46 13.28
CA TYR A 34 -2.42 -9.17 13.26
C TYR A 34 -2.85 -8.29 14.44
N PRO A 35 -2.36 -8.56 15.67
CA PRO A 35 -2.89 -7.98 16.91
C PRO A 35 -2.60 -6.49 17.11
N SER A 36 -1.77 -5.85 16.28
CA SER A 36 -1.48 -4.41 16.41
C SER A 36 -2.62 -3.57 15.82
N PRO A 37 -3.15 -2.55 16.54
CA PRO A 37 -4.12 -1.61 15.97
C PRO A 37 -3.55 -0.93 14.72
N THR A 38 -4.24 -1.08 13.58
CA THR A 38 -3.75 -0.55 12.29
C THR A 38 -4.38 0.78 11.90
N GLY A 39 -5.48 1.21 12.53
CA GLY A 39 -6.27 2.37 12.10
C GLY A 39 -5.47 3.68 12.03
N ILE A 40 -4.84 4.09 13.12
CA ILE A 40 -4.05 5.34 13.14
C ILE A 40 -2.86 5.30 12.16
N ARG A 41 -2.22 4.14 12.02
CA ARG A 41 -1.10 3.94 11.09
C ARG A 41 -1.58 4.05 9.64
N GLN A 42 -2.77 3.57 9.33
CA GLN A 42 -3.38 3.70 8.00
C GLN A 42 -3.69 5.17 7.68
N VAL A 43 -4.25 5.92 8.63
CA VAL A 43 -4.52 7.36 8.47
C VAL A 43 -3.22 8.13 8.26
N LEU A 44 -2.20 7.89 9.10
CA LEU A 44 -0.89 8.53 8.96
C LEU A 44 -0.21 8.15 7.64
N SER A 45 -0.26 6.88 7.25
CA SER A 45 0.25 6.42 5.96
C SER A 45 -0.41 7.17 4.80
N PHE A 46 -1.73 7.31 4.84
CA PHE A 46 -2.46 8.04 3.81
C PHE A 46 -2.07 9.52 3.77
N ALA A 47 -1.95 10.17 4.94
CA ALA A 47 -1.53 11.57 5.02
C ALA A 47 -0.11 11.77 4.46
N ILE A 48 0.82 10.86 4.77
CA ILE A 48 2.18 10.89 4.22
C ILE A 48 2.16 10.71 2.70
N ASP A 49 1.45 9.69 2.20
CA ASP A 49 1.33 9.44 0.76
C ASP A 49 0.76 10.68 0.05
N LEU A 50 -0.29 11.31 0.61
CA LEU A 50 -0.90 12.53 0.06
C LEU A 50 0.09 13.69 0.00
N VAL A 51 0.86 13.92 1.07
CA VAL A 51 1.88 14.98 1.11
C VAL A 51 2.98 14.71 0.09
N VAL A 52 3.42 13.47 -0.08
CA VAL A 52 4.45 13.14 -1.08
C VAL A 52 3.90 13.31 -2.50
N HIS A 53 2.68 12.83 -2.76
CA HIS A 53 2.06 12.87 -4.09
C HIS A 53 1.70 14.29 -4.51
N ALA A 54 1.31 15.17 -3.59
CA ALA A 54 1.02 16.58 -3.89
C ALA A 54 2.25 17.49 -3.79
N GLY A 55 3.09 17.27 -2.78
CA GLY A 55 4.21 18.12 -2.43
C GLY A 55 5.35 18.04 -3.43
N VAL A 56 5.71 16.83 -3.89
CA VAL A 56 6.82 16.68 -4.85
C VAL A 56 6.50 17.34 -6.20
N PRO A 57 5.35 17.06 -6.85
CA PRO A 57 4.95 17.78 -8.06
C PRO A 57 4.77 19.28 -7.86
N GLY A 58 4.30 19.71 -6.68
CA GLY A 58 4.17 21.13 -6.34
C GLY A 58 5.52 21.83 -6.28
N ALA A 59 6.49 21.21 -5.63
CA ALA A 59 7.86 21.71 -5.61
C ALA A 59 8.49 21.75 -7.01
N VAL A 60 8.23 20.74 -7.85
CA VAL A 60 8.70 20.72 -9.24
C VAL A 60 8.06 21.85 -10.06
N ALA A 61 6.74 22.02 -10.01
CA ALA A 61 6.04 23.08 -10.72
C ALA A 61 6.51 24.47 -10.28
N TYR A 62 6.69 24.67 -8.97
CA TYR A 62 7.22 25.90 -8.41
C TYR A 62 8.67 26.18 -8.86
N ALA A 63 9.53 25.16 -8.83
CA ALA A 63 10.92 25.31 -9.29
C ALA A 63 11.00 25.64 -10.78
N LEU A 64 10.08 25.13 -11.61
CA LEU A 64 9.98 25.47 -13.03
C LEU A 64 9.51 26.93 -13.23
N ASP A 65 8.51 27.37 -12.48
CA ASP A 65 8.00 28.75 -12.53
C ASP A 65 9.09 29.78 -12.17
N MET A 66 9.92 29.45 -11.17
CA MET A 66 11.07 30.30 -10.80
C MET A 66 12.18 30.35 -11.87
N ARG A 67 12.30 29.32 -12.72
CA ARG A 67 13.34 29.23 -13.75
C ARG A 67 12.91 29.83 -15.08
N GLU A 68 11.65 29.63 -15.44
CA GLU A 68 11.08 30.00 -16.74
C GLU A 68 9.99 31.06 -16.52
N PRO A 69 10.34 32.36 -16.53
CA PRO A 69 9.35 33.43 -16.38
C PRO A 69 8.37 33.37 -17.55
N GLY A 70 7.12 33.00 -17.27
CA GLY A 70 6.07 32.86 -18.29
C GLY A 70 5.17 31.63 -18.15
N ILE A 71 5.42 30.76 -17.17
CA ILE A 71 4.47 29.69 -16.84
C ILE A 71 3.16 30.31 -16.37
N THR A 72 2.09 30.00 -17.10
CA THR A 72 0.73 30.42 -16.71
C THR A 72 0.23 29.56 -15.55
N ASN A 73 -0.72 30.09 -14.77
CA ASN A 73 -1.40 29.32 -13.72
C ASN A 73 -2.00 27.99 -14.24
N ALA A 74 -2.48 27.97 -15.49
CA ALA A 74 -3.01 26.77 -16.12
C ALA A 74 -1.91 25.72 -16.36
N GLN A 75 -0.75 26.14 -16.88
CA GLN A 75 0.40 25.24 -17.07
C GLN A 75 0.93 24.73 -15.72
N PHE A 76 1.02 25.59 -14.70
CA PHE A 76 1.38 25.18 -13.35
C PHE A 76 0.43 24.08 -12.84
N ALA A 77 -0.88 24.32 -12.94
CA ALA A 77 -1.89 23.36 -12.50
C ALA A 77 -1.80 22.02 -13.25
N ILE A 78 -1.53 22.06 -14.57
CA ILE A 78 -1.34 20.85 -15.39
C ILE A 78 -0.09 20.08 -14.94
N ILE A 79 1.04 20.75 -14.75
CA ILE A 79 2.29 20.11 -14.29
C ILE A 79 2.07 19.47 -12.92
N TRP A 80 1.44 20.20 -12.00
CA TRP A 80 1.12 19.70 -10.67
C TRP A 80 0.21 18.46 -10.73
N ALA A 81 -0.91 18.55 -11.46
CA ALA A 81 -1.87 17.46 -11.56
C ALA A 81 -1.29 16.23 -12.27
N ALA A 82 -0.56 16.42 -13.37
CA ALA A 82 0.11 15.35 -14.09
C ALA A 82 1.17 14.67 -13.22
N GLY A 83 1.97 15.45 -12.49
CA GLY A 83 2.94 14.92 -11.54
C GLY A 83 2.29 14.19 -10.37
N PHE A 84 1.15 14.66 -9.85
CA PHE A 84 0.39 13.99 -8.80
C PHE A 84 -0.07 12.61 -9.26
N VAL A 85 -0.67 12.53 -10.44
CA VAL A 85 -1.12 11.26 -11.03
C VAL A 85 0.06 10.32 -11.27
N ALA A 86 1.16 10.83 -11.85
CA ALA A 86 2.36 10.04 -12.10
C ALA A 86 2.96 9.48 -10.80
N MET A 87 3.10 10.31 -9.76
CA MET A 87 3.61 9.89 -8.45
C MET A 87 2.69 8.86 -7.80
N SER A 88 1.38 9.06 -7.88
CA SER A 88 0.38 8.11 -7.37
C SER A 88 0.49 6.74 -8.04
N ILE A 89 0.66 6.70 -9.37
CA ILE A 89 0.88 5.48 -10.14
C ILE A 89 2.20 4.82 -9.72
N LEU A 90 3.30 5.58 -9.68
CA LEU A 90 4.62 5.07 -9.29
C LEU A 90 4.58 4.42 -7.91
N ASP A 91 4.03 5.11 -6.92
CA ASP A 91 4.00 4.65 -5.54
C ASP A 91 3.00 3.48 -5.33
N ARG A 92 1.77 3.60 -5.82
CA ARG A 92 0.72 2.59 -5.56
C ARG A 92 0.82 1.34 -6.42
N ILE A 93 1.45 1.42 -7.59
CA ILE A 93 1.61 0.28 -8.49
C ILE A 93 3.02 -0.28 -8.36
N PHE A 94 4.05 0.50 -8.69
CA PHE A 94 5.40 -0.04 -8.82
C PHE A 94 6.12 -0.20 -7.47
N VAL A 95 6.13 0.84 -6.64
CA VAL A 95 6.75 0.77 -5.30
C VAL A 95 6.01 -0.23 -4.42
N GLN A 96 4.67 -0.18 -4.41
CA GLN A 96 3.86 -1.13 -3.64
C GLN A 96 3.98 -2.57 -4.17
N TRP A 97 4.15 -2.79 -5.47
CA TRP A 97 4.41 -4.14 -6.01
C TRP A 97 5.77 -4.68 -5.55
N ALA A 98 6.82 -3.86 -5.64
CA ALA A 98 8.19 -4.27 -5.31
C ALA A 98 8.39 -4.51 -3.80
N THR A 99 7.83 -3.62 -2.97
CA THR A 99 8.11 -3.57 -1.52
C THR A 99 6.95 -4.07 -0.66
N GLN A 100 5.76 -4.27 -1.24
CA GLN A 100 4.49 -4.46 -0.53
C GLN A 100 4.05 -3.25 0.28
N ALA A 101 4.60 -2.07 0.06
CA ALA A 101 4.24 -0.86 0.78
C ALA A 101 4.28 0.36 -0.16
N THR A 102 3.39 1.32 0.05
CA THR A 102 3.62 2.71 -0.39
C THR A 102 4.63 3.36 0.55
N ILE A 103 5.17 4.52 0.18
CA ILE A 103 6.12 5.27 1.02
C ILE A 103 5.58 5.46 2.45
N GLY A 104 4.35 5.94 2.61
CA GLY A 104 3.70 6.13 3.90
C GLY A 104 3.47 4.82 4.64
N LYS A 105 3.16 3.73 3.93
CA LYS A 105 3.03 2.40 4.57
C LYS A 105 4.38 1.92 5.07
N ALA A 106 5.45 2.11 4.32
CA ALA A 106 6.79 1.73 4.74
C ALA A 106 7.20 2.49 6.02
N ILE A 107 6.97 3.81 6.05
CA ILE A 107 7.27 4.66 7.22
C ILE A 107 6.43 4.24 8.44
N THR A 108 5.17 3.90 8.23
CA THR A 108 4.27 3.46 9.32
C THR A 108 4.35 1.96 9.59
N ALA A 109 5.34 1.24 9.05
CA ALA A 109 5.57 -0.21 9.16
C ALA A 109 4.39 -1.10 8.70
N LEU A 110 3.53 -0.58 7.82
CA LEU A 110 2.43 -1.29 7.19
C LEU A 110 2.90 -1.97 5.90
N ARG A 111 2.22 -3.07 5.56
CA ARG A 111 2.38 -3.76 4.28
C ARG A 111 1.04 -4.21 3.73
N VAL A 112 0.95 -4.25 2.41
CA VAL A 112 -0.18 -4.77 1.66
C VAL A 112 0.06 -6.25 1.39
N ILE A 113 -0.95 -7.04 1.72
CA ILE A 113 -1.02 -8.46 1.45
C ILE A 113 -2.32 -8.72 0.70
N ARG A 114 -2.34 -9.79 -0.09
CA ARG A 114 -3.58 -10.30 -0.65
C ARG A 114 -4.45 -10.86 0.47
N ASP A 115 -5.75 -10.62 0.40
CA ASP A 115 -6.71 -11.07 1.39
C ASP A 115 -6.96 -12.58 1.34
N ASP A 116 -6.90 -13.18 0.15
CA ASP A 116 -7.08 -14.61 -0.10
C ASP A 116 -5.91 -15.48 0.42
N THR A 117 -4.69 -15.09 0.06
CA THR A 117 -3.47 -15.90 0.21
C THR A 117 -2.55 -15.35 1.29
N GLY A 118 -2.64 -14.06 1.60
CA GLY A 118 -1.67 -13.36 2.46
C GLY A 118 -0.35 -13.05 1.76
N GLU A 119 -0.23 -13.38 0.47
CA GLU A 119 0.97 -13.18 -0.33
C GLU A 119 1.13 -11.73 -0.82
N ARG A 120 2.19 -11.48 -1.59
CA ARG A 120 2.45 -10.19 -2.21
C ARG A 120 1.32 -9.84 -3.20
N PRO A 121 0.92 -8.56 -3.30
CA PRO A 121 -0.03 -8.13 -4.31
C PRO A 121 0.53 -8.36 -5.71
N THR A 122 -0.32 -8.80 -6.64
CA THR A 122 0.06 -8.89 -8.06
C THR A 122 -0.03 -7.52 -8.71
N LEU A 123 0.76 -7.29 -9.76
CA LEU A 123 0.74 -6.02 -10.49
C LEU A 123 -0.67 -5.69 -11.02
N GLY A 124 -1.35 -6.67 -11.62
CA GLY A 124 -2.71 -6.50 -12.13
C GLY A 124 -3.74 -6.16 -11.06
N MET A 125 -3.60 -6.71 -9.85
CA MET A 125 -4.46 -6.35 -8.72
C MET A 125 -4.28 -4.89 -8.31
N LEU A 126 -3.02 -4.41 -8.27
CA LEU A 126 -2.72 -3.02 -7.93
C LEU A 126 -3.22 -2.03 -8.98
N VAL A 127 -3.07 -2.37 -10.26
CA VAL A 127 -3.62 -1.59 -11.38
C VAL A 127 -5.14 -1.47 -11.23
N TRP A 128 -5.84 -2.58 -11.00
CA TRP A 128 -7.29 -2.56 -10.80
C TRP A 128 -7.71 -1.74 -9.57
N GLN A 129 -7.03 -1.92 -8.44
CA GLN A 129 -7.29 -1.14 -7.23
C GLN A 129 -7.06 0.36 -7.45
N TRP A 130 -6.05 0.73 -8.24
CA TRP A 130 -5.81 2.12 -8.60
C TRP A 130 -6.96 2.70 -9.43
N PHE A 131 -7.40 2.00 -10.49
CA PHE A 131 -8.53 2.45 -11.30
C PHE A 131 -9.83 2.60 -10.50
N PHE A 132 -10.20 1.61 -9.69
CA PHE A 132 -11.39 1.70 -8.84
C PHE A 132 -11.27 2.80 -7.78
N GLY A 133 -10.07 3.04 -7.25
CA GLY A 133 -9.81 4.16 -6.35
C GLY A 133 -10.05 5.51 -7.03
N VAL A 134 -9.57 5.69 -8.25
CA VAL A 134 -9.77 6.90 -9.05
C VAL A 134 -11.25 7.11 -9.37
N LEU A 135 -11.94 6.09 -9.86
CA LEU A 135 -13.38 6.15 -10.15
C LEU A 135 -14.20 6.45 -8.89
N GLY A 136 -13.83 5.86 -7.75
CA GLY A 136 -14.49 6.13 -6.47
C GLY A 136 -14.34 7.59 -6.02
N ILE A 137 -13.17 8.21 -6.25
CA ILE A 137 -12.97 9.64 -5.99
C ILE A 137 -13.87 10.48 -6.89
N PHE A 138 -13.91 10.20 -8.18
CA PHE A 138 -14.78 10.96 -9.10
C PHE A 138 -16.25 10.82 -8.74
N ALA A 139 -16.72 9.61 -8.41
CA ALA A 139 -18.10 9.37 -8.00
C ALA A 139 -18.47 10.05 -6.68
N PHE A 140 -17.49 10.25 -5.77
CA PHE A 140 -17.71 10.99 -4.52
C PHE A 140 -17.79 12.51 -4.73
N LEU A 141 -17.12 13.03 -5.76
CA LEU A 141 -17.03 14.47 -6.05
C LEU A 141 -18.08 14.97 -7.06
N SER A 142 -18.79 14.07 -7.75
CA SER A 142 -19.86 14.36 -8.72
C SER A 142 -21.23 14.47 -8.05
#